data_AF-A0A958NI66-F1
#
_entry.id   AF-A0A958NI66-F1
#
_cell.length_a   1.000
_cell.length_b   1.000
_cell.length_c   1.000
_cell.angle_alpha   90.00
_cell.angle_beta   90.00
_cell.angle_gamma   90.00
#
_symmetry.space_group_name_H-M   'P 1'
#
loop_
_entity.id
_entity.type
_entity.pdbx_description
1 polymer ?
#
loop_
_entity_poly.entity_id
_entity_poly.type
_entity_poly.pdbx_seq_one_letter_code
_entity_poly.pdbx_strand_id
1 'polypeptide(L)' 'MDENNRTDKQLLTKGLKQMAICLVLMLFGPYLLNVSLYNDKKDFYIPLLILSILLCVAAVAMLFIGLNTIGNSIFKKKK' A
#
# COMPACT_ATOMS: atom_id res chain seq x y z
N MET A 1 -22.03 28.26 -4.46
CA MET A 1 -21.76 26.81 -4.38
C MET A 1 -21.41 26.38 -5.79
N ASP A 2 -20.14 26.05 -6.05
CA ASP A 2 -19.65 25.91 -7.43
C ASP A 2 -20.22 24.65 -8.09
N GLU A 3 -20.98 24.85 -9.17
CA GLU A 3 -21.83 23.88 -9.89
C GLU A 3 -21.10 22.70 -10.57
N ASN A 4 -19.80 22.49 -10.34
CA ASN A 4 -19.07 21.38 -10.97
C ASN A 4 -17.99 20.74 -10.07
N ASN A 5 -18.36 20.41 -8.83
CA ASN A 5 -17.55 19.58 -7.93
C ASN A 5 -17.70 18.08 -8.25
N ARG A 6 -17.33 17.69 -9.46
CA ARG A 6 -17.30 16.27 -9.85
C ARG A 6 -15.97 15.65 -9.42
N THR A 7 -16.04 14.49 -8.77
CA THR A 7 -14.89 13.64 -8.45
C THR A 7 -14.05 13.37 -9.69
N ASP A 8 -12.74 13.52 -9.57
CA ASP A 8 -11.82 13.11 -10.62
C ASP A 8 -11.75 11.58 -10.68
N LYS A 9 -12.52 10.99 -11.61
CA LYS A 9 -12.58 9.53 -11.78
C LYS A 9 -11.25 8.92 -12.21
N GLN A 10 -10.40 9.66 -12.93
CA GLN A 10 -9.09 9.16 -13.33
C GLN A 10 -8.17 9.07 -12.12
N LEU A 11 -8.18 10.09 -11.26
CA LEU A 11 -7.38 10.08 -10.05
C LEU A 11 -7.91 9.08 -9.01
N LEU A 12 -9.24 8.94 -8.90
CA LEU A 12 -9.87 7.95 -8.03
C LEU A 12 -9.49 6.53 -8.41
N THR A 13 -9.57 6.18 -9.70
CA THR A 13 -9.19 4.84 -10.18
C THR A 13 -7.70 4.57 -10.00
N LYS A 14 -6.84 5.58 -10.13
CA LYS A 14 -5.42 5.47 -9.78
C LYS A 14 -5.22 5.15 -8.30
N GLY A 15 -5.90 5.88 -7.41
CA GLY A 15 -5.86 5.64 -5.98
C GLY A 15 -6.36 4.24 -5.60
N LEU A 16 -7.46 3.77 -6.21
CA LEU A 16 -7.98 2.41 -6.00
C LEU A 16 -7.00 1.33 -6.47
N LYS A 17 -6.32 1.52 -7.60
CA LYS A 17 -5.26 0.60 -8.05
C LYS A 17 -4.10 0.54 -7.06
N GLN A 18 -3.68 1.68 -6.51
CA GLN A 18 -2.66 1.72 -5.46
C GLN A 18 -3.13 0.99 -4.19
N MET A 19 -4.39 1.16 -3.79
CA MET A 19 -4.96 0.44 -2.65
C MET A 19 -5.07 -1.08 -2.90
N ALA A 20 -5.35 -1.52 -4.12
CA ALA A 20 -5.36 -2.94 -4.46
C ALA A 20 -3.96 -3.58 -4.30
N ILE A 21 -2.92 -2.91 -4.78
CA ILE A 21 -1.53 -3.36 -4.59
C ILE A 21 -1.15 -3.32 -3.10
N CYS A 22 -1.55 -2.26 -2.38
CA CYS A 22 -1.35 -2.15 -0.94
C CYS A 22 -1.97 -3.33 -0.19
N LEU A 23 -3.20 -3.72 -0.54
CA LEU A 23 -3.89 -4.86 0.08
C LEU A 23 -3.11 -6.17 -0.12
N VAL A 24 -2.60 -6.41 -1.33
CA VAL A 24 -1.74 -7.57 -1.61
C VAL A 24 -0.50 -7.53 -0.72
N LEU A 25 0.20 -6.39 -0.64
CA LEU A 25 1.38 -6.25 0.20
C LEU A 25 1.07 -6.44 1.70
N MET A 26 -0.08 -5.97 2.18
CA MET A 26 -0.52 -6.14 3.58
C MET A 26 -0.82 -7.61 3.93
N LEU A 27 -1.15 -8.45 2.96
CA LEU A 27 -1.31 -9.89 3.17
C LEU A 27 0.03 -10.62 3.06
N PHE A 28 0.80 -10.34 2.01
CA PHE A 28 2.06 -11.03 1.73
C PHE A 28 3.18 -10.67 2.71
N GLY A 29 3.28 -9.41 3.14
CA GLY A 29 4.33 -8.96 4.06
C GLY A 29 4.30 -9.73 5.39
N PRO A 30 3.19 -9.68 6.17
CA PRO A 30 3.05 -10.41 7.42
C PRO A 30 3.10 -11.94 7.24
N TYR A 31 2.57 -12.46 6.13
CA TYR A 31 2.68 -13.88 5.81
C TYR A 31 4.14 -14.31 5.65
N LEU A 32 4.93 -13.60 4.84
CA LEU A 32 6.34 -13.89 4.65
C LEU A 32 7.16 -13.65 5.92
N LEU A 33 6.77 -12.67 6.74
CA LEU A 33 7.39 -12.42 8.04
C LEU A 33 7.16 -13.63 8.97
N ASN A 34 5.94 -14.14 9.04
CA ASN A 34 5.62 -15.33 9.83
C ASN A 34 6.42 -16.56 9.34
N VAL A 35 6.46 -16.78 8.03
CA VAL A 35 7.25 -17.87 7.42
C VAL A 35 8.74 -17.73 7.74
N SER A 36 9.29 -16.51 7.68
CA SER A 36 10.69 -16.26 8.02
C SER A 36 10.97 -16.59 9.49
N LEU A 37 10.15 -16.07 10.41
CA LEU A 37 10.34 -16.28 11.85
C LEU A 37 10.18 -17.75 12.28
N TYR A 38 9.30 -18.52 11.62
CA TYR A 38 9.13 -19.95 11.89
C TYR A 38 10.30 -20.80 11.36
N ASN A 39 11.02 -20.32 10.35
CA ASN A 39 12.10 -21.05 9.67
C ASN A 39 13.49 -20.47 10.01
N ASP A 40 13.68 -20.01 11.25
CA ASP A 40 14.88 -19.32 11.76
C ASP A 40 16.19 -20.12 11.66
N LYS A 41 16.11 -21.44 11.49
CA LYS A 41 17.27 -22.35 11.37
C LYS A 41 17.74 -22.62 9.93
N LYS A 42 17.18 -21.94 8.92
CA LYS A 42 17.56 -22.11 7.50
C LYS A 42 18.49 -20.99 7.01
N ASP A 43 19.37 -21.32 6.08
CA ASP A 43 20.35 -20.39 5.49
C ASP A 43 19.71 -19.12 4.89
N PHE A 44 18.47 -19.21 4.41
CA PHE A 44 17.72 -18.08 3.85
C PHE A 44 16.92 -17.27 4.88
N TYR A 45 17.06 -17.51 6.18
CA TYR A 45 16.34 -16.78 7.23
C TYR A 45 16.55 -15.27 7.14
N ILE A 46 17.81 -14.81 7.19
CA ILE A 46 18.14 -13.37 7.22
C ILE A 46 17.67 -12.66 5.94
N PRO A 47 17.95 -13.18 4.71
CA PRO A 47 17.42 -12.58 3.49
C PRO A 47 15.89 -12.47 3.46
N LEU A 48 15.18 -13.52 3.89
CA LEU A 48 13.72 -13.54 3.89
C LEU A 48 13.13 -12.61 4.96
N LEU A 49 13.80 -12.49 6.11
CA LEU A 49 13.42 -11.58 7.18
C LEU A 49 13.50 -10.13 6.71
N ILE A 50 14.61 -9.75 6.09
CA ILE A 50 14.79 -8.41 5.52
C ILE A 50 13.73 -8.12 4.46
N LEU A 51 13.50 -9.07 3.54
CA LEU A 51 12.50 -8.91 2.48
C LEU A 51 11.09 -8.70 3.04
N SER A 52 10.68 -9.50 4.03
CA SER A 52 9.35 -9.39 4.63
C SER A 52 9.14 -8.07 5.37
N ILE A 53 10.14 -7.58 6.10
CA ILE A 53 10.10 -6.26 6.76
C ILE A 53 9.96 -5.15 5.70
N LEU A 54 10.75 -5.21 4.62
CA LEU A 54 10.66 -4.24 3.53
C LEU A 54 9.28 -4.23 2.87
N LEU A 55 8.66 -5.40 2.68
CA LEU A 55 7.30 -5.50 2.15
C LEU A 55 6.26 -4.88 3.09
N CYS A 56 6.39 -5.10 4.41
CA CYS A 56 5.52 -4.46 5.40
C CYS A 56 5.66 -2.93 5.39
N VAL A 57 6.88 -2.41 5.35
CA VAL A 57 7.14 -0.96 5.26
C VAL A 57 6.58 -0.39 3.95
N ALA A 58 6.78 -1.09 2.82
CA ALA A 58 6.23 -0.71 1.52
C ALA A 58 4.70 -0.70 1.53
N ALA A 59 4.05 -1.66 2.19
CA ALA A 59 2.60 -1.70 2.35
C ALA A 59 2.08 -0.45 3.07
N VAL A 60 2.70 -0.09 4.20
CA VAL A 60 2.34 1.11 4.97
C VAL A 60 2.56 2.38 4.15
N ALA A 61 3.69 2.50 3.45
CA ALA A 61 3.94 3.65 2.57
C ALA A 61 2.89 3.75 1.45
N MET A 62 2.56 2.63 0.82
CA MET A 62 1.56 2.57 -0.26
C MET A 62 0.15 2.90 0.24
N LEU A 63 -0.19 2.52 1.48
CA LEU A 63 -1.45 2.88 2.11
C LEU A 63 -1.64 4.40 2.15
N PHE A 64 -0.63 5.13 2.64
CA PHE A 64 -0.67 6.59 2.69
C PHE A 64 -0.76 7.22 1.30
N ILE A 65 0.00 6.69 0.33
CA ILE A 65 -0.02 7.17 -1.06
C ILE A 65 -1.40 6.96 -1.69
N GLY A 66 -1.99 5.78 -1.53
CA GLY A 66 -3.30 5.42 -2.06
C GLY A 66 -4.42 6.27 -1.45
N LEU A 67 -4.45 6.38 -0.12
CA LEU A 67 -5.43 7.21 0.58
C LEU A 67 -5.32 8.69 0.20
N ASN A 68 -4.11 9.24 0.12
CA ASN A 68 -3.92 10.63 -0.30
C ASN A 68 -4.36 10.86 -1.74
N THR A 69 -4.11 9.90 -2.64
CA THR A 69 -4.55 9.97 -4.04
C THR A 69 -6.08 9.94 -4.16
N ILE A 70 -6.74 9.06 -3.39
CA ILE A 70 -8.20 9.02 -3.30
C ILE A 70 -8.73 10.32 -2.71
N GLY A 71 -8.16 10.80 -1.61
CA GLY A 71 -8.54 12.05 -0.96
C GLY A 71 -8.47 13.24 -1.93
N ASN A 72 -7.38 13.38 -2.68
CA ASN A 72 -7.22 14.43 -3.69
C ASN A 72 -8.20 14.31 -4.86
N SER A 73 -8.70 13.10 -5.17
CA SER A 73 -9.69 12.90 -6.23
C SER A 73 -11.10 13.35 -5.84
N ILE A 74 -11.43 13.25 -4.55
CA ILE A 74 -12.73 13.62 -3.99
C ILE A 74 -12.73 15.08 -3.57
N PHE A 75 -11.71 15.47 -2.81
CA PHE A 75 -11.49 16.83 -2.35
C PHE A 75 -10.46 17.44 -3.30
N LYS A 76 -10.92 18.14 -4.34
CA LYS A 76 -10.05 18.92 -5.24
C LYS A 76 -9.15 19.81 -4.38
N LYS A 77 -7.91 19.39 -4.11
CA LYS A 77 -6.96 20.19 -3.35
C LYS A 77 -6.57 21.35 -4.26
N LYS A 78 -7.05 22.56 -3.99
CA LYS A 78 -6.48 23.76 -4.63
C LYS A 78 -5.00 23.78 -4.25
N LYS A 79 -4.14 23.66 -5.26
CA LYS A 79 -2.70 23.81 -5.09
C LYS A 79 -2.38 25.26 -4.79
#